data_AF-A0A2S5L9P9-F1
#
_entry.id   AF-A0A2S5L9P9-F1
#
_cell.length_a   1.000
_cell.length_b   1.000
_cell.length_c   1.000
_cell.angle_alpha   90.00
_cell.angle_beta   90.00
_cell.angle_gamma   90.00
#
_symmetry.space_group_name_H-M   'P 1'
#
loop_
_entity.id
_entity.type
_entity.pdbx_description
1 polymer ?
#
loop_
_entity_poly.entity_id
_entity_poly.type
_entity_poly.pdbx_seq_one_letter_code
_entity_poly.pdbx_strand_id
1 'polypeptide(L)'
;MDKEQKLNPQIVHDAAAHLFWVLAEPIGIDEATNAVISSNGHCLNEQDFTGKVLGQYGFEKLTVIAQQQFSNAIAAEAYRFAVKGQNMDGIIYGDDAQGCRSPSALNLQTMHLKSIPKRVVVSDSKIVKIGRLCIRHPLPAVVFSDSYPSDNFFEVSDTFDALGFHLPMFITNATTTQLADGLFVSTGVLQIPVPNPRAGDEWGSVIQNSSRFISSIEFYGKNGSSTVSVEW
;
A
#
# COMPACT_ATOMS: atom_id res chain seq x y z
N MET A 1 -38.14 -17.60 -0.18
CA MET A 1 -37.60 -17.35 -1.53
C MET A 1 -36.45 -16.39 -1.33
N ASP A 2 -35.26 -16.94 -1.04
CA ASP A 2 -34.07 -16.14 -0.77
C ASP A 2 -33.66 -15.43 -2.05
N LYS A 3 -33.66 -14.10 -2.02
CA LYS A 3 -33.02 -13.32 -3.08
C LYS A 3 -31.54 -13.68 -3.04
N GLU A 4 -31.00 -14.18 -4.14
CA GLU A 4 -29.54 -14.26 -4.34
C GLU A 4 -28.95 -12.89 -4.01
N GLN A 5 -28.21 -12.81 -2.91
CA GLN A 5 -27.43 -11.63 -2.59
C GLN A 5 -26.24 -11.60 -3.53
N LYS A 6 -26.34 -10.80 -4.59
CA LYS A 6 -25.22 -10.53 -5.48
C LYS A 6 -24.12 -9.84 -4.67
N LEU A 7 -23.00 -10.53 -4.45
CA LEU A 7 -21.85 -9.99 -3.74
C LEU A 7 -21.32 -8.74 -4.45
N ASN A 8 -21.03 -7.68 -3.70
CA ASN A 8 -20.42 -6.47 -4.25
C ASN A 8 -18.93 -6.74 -4.53
N PRO A 9 -18.47 -6.69 -5.80
CA PRO A 9 -17.08 -6.97 -6.14
C PRO A 9 -16.06 -6.06 -5.44
N GLN A 10 -16.42 -4.80 -5.15
CA GLN A 10 -15.53 -3.89 -4.44
C GLN A 10 -15.31 -4.32 -2.99
N ILE A 11 -16.35 -4.84 -2.33
CA ILE A 11 -16.25 -5.35 -0.97
C ILE A 11 -15.39 -6.62 -0.94
N VAL A 12 -15.54 -7.50 -1.93
CA VAL A 12 -14.67 -8.69 -2.07
C VAL A 12 -13.22 -8.28 -2.25
N HIS A 13 -12.96 -7.31 -3.13
CA HIS A 13 -11.61 -6.80 -3.38
C HIS A 13 -10.99 -6.20 -2.12
N ASP A 14 -11.73 -5.37 -1.38
CA ASP A 14 -11.25 -4.73 -0.16
C ASP A 14 -10.95 -5.75 0.95
N ALA A 15 -11.85 -6.72 1.16
CA ALA A 15 -11.64 -7.79 2.14
C ALA A 15 -10.44 -8.67 1.78
N ALA A 16 -10.28 -9.02 0.50
CA ALA A 16 -9.12 -9.78 0.01
C ALA A 16 -7.81 -9.02 0.22
N ALA A 17 -7.79 -7.72 -0.11
CA ALA A 17 -6.65 -6.85 0.15
C ALA A 17 -6.30 -6.80 1.64
N HIS A 18 -7.29 -6.54 2.50
CA HIS A 18 -7.07 -6.44 3.94
C HIS A 18 -6.49 -7.75 4.51
N LEU A 19 -7.08 -8.91 4.17
CA LEU A 19 -6.57 -10.21 4.61
C LEU A 19 -5.15 -10.47 4.11
N PHE A 20 -4.87 -10.16 2.84
CA PHE A 20 -3.54 -10.32 2.26
C PHE A 20 -2.49 -9.49 3.00
N TRP A 21 -2.77 -8.21 3.25
CA TRP A 21 -1.79 -7.33 3.88
C TRP A 21 -1.63 -7.57 5.38
N VAL A 22 -2.65 -8.11 6.06
CA VAL A 22 -2.49 -8.61 7.43
C VAL A 22 -1.66 -9.89 7.45
N LEU A 23 -1.81 -10.78 6.45
CA LEU A 23 -0.95 -11.95 6.31
C LEU A 23 0.50 -11.54 6.03
N ALA A 24 0.72 -10.56 5.14
CA ALA A 24 2.03 -10.11 4.71
C ALA A 24 2.83 -9.37 5.80
N GLU A 25 2.16 -8.80 6.80
CA GLU A 25 2.81 -8.07 7.88
C GLU A 25 3.87 -8.90 8.64
N PRO A 26 3.56 -10.11 9.16
CA PRO A 26 4.54 -10.93 9.89
C PRO A 26 5.53 -11.71 9.01
N ILE A 27 5.17 -12.08 7.77
CA ILE A 27 5.99 -12.99 6.93
C ILE A 27 6.57 -12.33 5.68
N GLY A 28 6.22 -11.07 5.41
CA GLY A 28 6.61 -10.35 4.21
C GLY A 28 5.74 -10.65 2.99
N ILE A 29 5.82 -9.75 2.00
CA ILE A 29 5.00 -9.78 0.78
C ILE A 29 5.28 -11.04 -0.05
N ASP A 30 6.55 -11.42 -0.21
CA ASP A 30 6.93 -12.54 -1.07
C ASP A 30 6.40 -13.87 -0.51
N GLU A 31 6.53 -14.09 0.80
CA GLU A 31 6.04 -15.30 1.46
C GLU A 31 4.51 -15.35 1.45
N ALA A 32 3.83 -14.23 1.74
CA ALA A 32 2.37 -14.14 1.64
C ALA A 32 1.86 -14.39 0.21
N THR A 33 2.55 -13.85 -0.80
CA THR A 33 2.23 -14.07 -2.22
C THR A 33 2.35 -15.55 -2.58
N ASN A 34 3.44 -16.20 -2.17
CA ASN A 34 3.65 -17.63 -2.41
C ASN A 34 2.61 -18.50 -1.69
N ALA A 35 2.22 -18.15 -0.46
CA ALA A 35 1.17 -18.84 0.29
C ALA A 35 -0.20 -18.72 -0.41
N VAL A 36 -0.55 -17.53 -0.89
CA VAL A 36 -1.78 -17.29 -1.65
C VAL A 36 -1.78 -18.07 -2.96
N ILE A 37 -0.68 -18.05 -3.72
CA ILE A 37 -0.58 -18.79 -4.98
C ILE A 37 -0.72 -20.30 -4.73
N SER A 38 0.01 -20.83 -3.74
CA SER A 38 0.06 -22.27 -3.45
C SER A 38 -1.26 -22.84 -2.94
N SER A 39 -2.07 -22.02 -2.28
CA SER A 39 -3.39 -22.40 -1.73
C SER A 39 -4.57 -21.98 -2.60
N ASN A 40 -4.34 -21.39 -3.78
CA ASN A 40 -5.38 -20.71 -4.58
C ASN A 40 -6.16 -19.66 -3.76
N GLY A 41 -5.48 -18.97 -2.85
CA GLY A 41 -6.02 -17.94 -1.96
C GLY A 41 -6.78 -18.46 -0.75
N HIS A 42 -6.97 -19.77 -0.61
CA HIS A 42 -7.70 -20.34 0.52
C HIS A 42 -7.00 -20.13 1.87
N CYS A 43 -5.67 -19.97 1.89
CA CYS A 43 -4.93 -19.70 3.13
C CYS A 43 -5.47 -18.48 3.88
N LEU A 44 -5.99 -17.46 3.18
CA LEU A 44 -6.54 -16.24 3.79
C LEU A 44 -7.83 -16.48 4.59
N ASN A 45 -8.54 -17.57 4.33
CA ASN A 45 -9.76 -17.94 5.05
C ASN A 45 -9.45 -18.76 6.32
N GLU A 46 -8.23 -19.26 6.45
CA GLU A 46 -7.80 -20.20 7.49
C GLU A 46 -6.99 -19.51 8.62
N GLN A 47 -6.82 -18.19 8.53
CA GLN A 47 -6.03 -17.42 9.50
C GLN A 47 -6.85 -17.07 10.75
N ASP A 48 -6.18 -17.00 11.89
CA ASP A 48 -6.80 -16.63 13.17
C ASP A 48 -7.40 -15.20 13.14
N PHE A 49 -6.84 -14.30 12.32
CA PHE A 49 -7.32 -12.93 12.17
C PHE A 49 -8.52 -12.81 11.20
N THR A 50 -8.84 -13.84 10.42
CA THR A 50 -9.83 -13.76 9.34
C THR A 50 -11.19 -13.32 9.85
N GLY A 51 -11.67 -13.91 10.95
CA GLY A 51 -12.97 -13.55 11.53
C GLY A 51 -13.06 -12.07 11.90
N LYS A 52 -11.99 -11.52 12.51
CA LYS A 52 -11.92 -10.11 12.90
C LYS A 52 -11.95 -9.17 11.68
N VAL A 53 -11.21 -9.50 10.63
CA VAL A 53 -11.19 -8.70 9.40
C VAL A 53 -12.55 -8.76 8.71
N LEU A 54 -13.10 -9.96 8.51
CA LEU A 54 -14.38 -10.16 7.83
C LEU A 54 -15.58 -9.58 8.61
N GLY A 55 -15.49 -9.52 9.94
CA GLY A 55 -16.48 -8.84 10.78
C GLY A 55 -16.69 -7.36 10.41
N GLN A 56 -15.66 -6.67 9.92
CA GLN A 56 -15.75 -5.27 9.47
C GLN A 56 -16.66 -5.11 8.23
N TYR A 57 -16.80 -6.18 7.45
CA TYR A 57 -17.65 -6.24 6.27
C TYR A 57 -19.03 -6.84 6.55
N GLY A 58 -19.37 -7.06 7.83
CA GLY A 58 -20.64 -7.65 8.23
C GLY A 58 -20.79 -9.12 7.87
N PHE A 59 -19.69 -9.86 7.71
CA PHE A 59 -19.68 -11.27 7.31
C PHE A 59 -20.51 -12.17 8.23
N GLU A 60 -20.53 -11.89 9.54
CA GLU A 60 -21.33 -12.62 10.54
C GLU A 60 -22.85 -12.48 10.32
N LYS A 61 -23.30 -11.47 9.58
CA LYS A 61 -24.71 -11.22 9.27
C LYS A 61 -25.19 -11.98 8.03
N LEU A 62 -24.27 -12.61 7.29
CA LEU A 62 -24.57 -13.39 6.09
C LEU A 62 -25.07 -14.78 6.45
N THR A 63 -25.85 -15.40 5.55
CA THR A 63 -26.19 -16.82 5.65
C THR A 63 -24.96 -17.68 5.43
N VAL A 64 -24.97 -18.93 5.90
CA VAL A 64 -23.85 -19.88 5.69
C VAL A 64 -23.49 -20.04 4.20
N ILE A 65 -24.49 -20.06 3.32
CA ILE A 65 -24.28 -20.14 1.87
C ILE A 65 -23.58 -18.88 1.35
N ALA A 66 -24.04 -17.69 1.76
CA ALA A 66 -23.44 -16.43 1.36
C ALA A 66 -22.02 -16.25 1.93
N GLN A 67 -21.76 -16.72 3.15
CA GLN A 67 -20.43 -16.77 3.75
C GLN A 67 -19.48 -17.60 2.90
N GLN A 68 -19.88 -18.82 2.53
CA GLN A 68 -19.06 -19.68 1.67
C GLN A 68 -18.78 -19.03 0.30
N GLN A 69 -19.80 -18.44 -0.33
CA GLN A 69 -19.64 -17.72 -1.59
C GLN A 69 -18.66 -16.55 -1.46
N PHE A 70 -18.74 -15.80 -0.36
CA PHE A 70 -17.87 -14.66 -0.10
C PHE A 70 -16.42 -15.08 0.16
N SER A 71 -16.19 -16.11 0.98
CA SER A 71 -14.86 -16.69 1.19
C SER A 71 -14.22 -17.23 -0.09
N ASN A 72 -15.00 -17.88 -0.95
CA ASN A 72 -14.53 -18.35 -2.25
C ASN A 72 -14.18 -17.18 -3.18
N ALA A 73 -14.98 -16.11 -3.18
CA ALA A 73 -14.73 -14.93 -3.98
C ALA A 73 -13.45 -14.20 -3.53
N ILE A 74 -13.22 -14.10 -2.23
CA ILE A 74 -11.99 -13.55 -1.63
C ILE A 74 -10.77 -14.35 -2.08
N ALA A 75 -10.80 -15.68 -1.95
CA ALA A 75 -9.71 -16.55 -2.33
C ALA A 75 -9.36 -16.39 -3.82
N ALA A 76 -10.38 -16.41 -4.69
CA ALA A 76 -10.21 -16.24 -6.12
C ALA A 76 -9.63 -14.87 -6.50
N GLU A 77 -10.09 -13.80 -5.86
CA GLU A 77 -9.60 -12.44 -6.10
C GLU A 77 -8.13 -12.28 -5.66
N ALA A 78 -7.79 -12.78 -4.46
CA ALA A 78 -6.42 -12.73 -3.95
C ALA A 78 -5.45 -13.51 -4.84
N TYR A 79 -5.83 -14.73 -5.24
CA TYR A 79 -5.06 -15.55 -6.16
C TYR A 79 -4.82 -14.84 -7.49
N ARG A 80 -5.87 -14.25 -8.06
CA ARG A 80 -5.79 -13.53 -9.35
C ARG A 80 -4.80 -12.38 -9.31
N PHE A 81 -4.74 -11.62 -8.22
CA PHE A 81 -3.78 -10.52 -8.06
C PHE A 81 -2.36 -11.03 -7.83
N ALA A 82 -2.19 -12.04 -6.97
CA ALA A 82 -0.89 -12.63 -6.65
C ALA A 82 -0.18 -13.19 -7.90
N VAL A 83 -0.90 -13.96 -8.72
CA VAL A 83 -0.33 -14.53 -9.98
C VAL A 83 0.08 -13.44 -10.98
N LYS A 84 -0.59 -12.28 -10.96
CA LYS A 84 -0.26 -11.15 -11.85
C LYS A 84 0.86 -10.26 -11.30
N GLY A 85 1.33 -10.49 -10.07
CA GLY A 85 2.29 -9.60 -9.41
C GLY A 85 1.75 -8.19 -9.20
N GLN A 86 0.43 -8.05 -9.02
CA GLN A 86 -0.23 -6.75 -8.82
C GLN A 86 -0.48 -6.52 -7.33
N ASN A 87 -0.27 -5.28 -6.86
CA ASN A 87 -0.66 -4.89 -5.51
C ASN A 87 -2.20 -4.95 -5.37
N MET A 88 -2.67 -5.48 -4.25
CA MET A 88 -4.07 -5.38 -3.84
C MET A 88 -4.24 -4.12 -2.99
N ASP A 89 -4.54 -2.98 -3.63
CA ASP A 89 -4.56 -1.69 -2.94
C ASP A 89 -5.77 -1.51 -1.99
N GLY A 90 -6.79 -2.37 -2.11
CA GLY A 90 -8.07 -2.20 -1.42
C GLY A 90 -8.85 -0.98 -1.92
N ILE A 91 -9.95 -0.63 -1.26
CA ILE A 91 -10.70 0.58 -1.58
C ILE A 91 -9.98 1.79 -0.98
N ILE A 92 -9.61 2.73 -1.84
CA ILE A 92 -9.04 4.01 -1.44
C ILE A 92 -10.19 5.02 -1.34
N TYR A 93 -10.40 5.58 -0.15
CA TYR A 93 -11.41 6.60 0.08
C TYR A 93 -10.80 8.00 -0.10
N GLY A 94 -11.53 8.90 -0.78
CA GLY A 94 -11.06 10.28 -0.97
C GLY A 94 -10.88 11.04 0.35
N ASP A 95 -11.64 10.66 1.39
CA ASP A 95 -11.55 11.26 2.73
C ASP A 95 -10.16 11.02 3.38
N ASP A 96 -9.48 9.93 3.02
CA ASP A 96 -8.11 9.63 3.50
C ASP A 96 -7.12 10.74 3.08
N ALA A 97 -7.41 11.48 2.00
CA ALA A 97 -6.57 12.57 1.51
C ALA A 97 -6.50 13.76 2.48
N GLN A 98 -7.53 13.97 3.30
CA GLN A 98 -7.54 15.08 4.27
C GLN A 98 -6.64 14.78 5.47
N GLY A 99 -6.72 13.56 6.00
CA GLY A 99 -5.99 13.15 7.19
C GLY A 99 -4.61 12.55 6.93
N CYS A 100 -4.26 12.23 5.68
CA CYS A 100 -3.01 11.54 5.30
C CYS A 100 -2.81 10.20 6.02
N ARG A 101 -3.88 9.66 6.62
CA ARG A 101 -3.95 8.38 7.31
C ARG A 101 -5.35 7.82 7.17
N SER A 102 -5.46 6.54 6.83
CA SER A 102 -6.75 5.84 6.93
C SER A 102 -7.19 5.68 8.39
N PRO A 103 -8.48 5.42 8.65
CA PRO A 103 -8.97 5.14 10.01
C PRO A 103 -8.21 4.04 10.74
N SER A 104 -7.75 3.00 10.04
CA SER A 104 -6.97 1.89 10.60
C SER A 104 -5.53 2.29 11.00
N ALA A 105 -4.99 3.36 10.41
CA ALA A 105 -3.63 3.82 10.63
C ALA A 105 -3.53 5.03 11.59
N LEU A 106 -4.63 5.53 12.14
CA LEU A 106 -4.66 6.73 12.99
C LEU A 106 -3.74 6.61 14.22
N ASN A 107 -3.73 5.44 14.86
CA ASN A 107 -2.96 5.22 16.09
C ASN A 107 -1.54 4.69 15.86
N LEU A 108 -1.14 4.49 14.60
CA LEU A 108 0.15 3.92 14.25
C LEU A 108 1.28 4.91 14.57
N GLN A 109 2.17 4.54 15.48
CA GLN A 109 3.28 5.40 15.88
C GLN A 109 4.40 5.34 14.84
N THR A 110 4.84 6.50 14.34
CA THR A 110 5.90 6.60 13.32
C THR A 110 7.13 7.33 13.82
N MET A 111 7.05 8.05 14.93
CA MET A 111 8.14 8.90 15.43
C MET A 111 9.44 8.13 15.74
N HIS A 112 9.33 6.86 16.13
CA HIS A 112 10.49 6.01 16.39
C HIS A 112 11.31 5.71 15.12
N LEU A 113 10.69 5.80 13.94
CA LEU A 113 11.34 5.58 12.63
C LEU A 113 12.12 6.81 12.13
N LYS A 114 12.07 7.94 12.84
CA LYS A 114 12.66 9.20 12.39
C LYS A 114 14.17 9.09 12.26
N SER A 115 14.64 8.95 11.02
CA SER A 115 16.04 9.04 10.62
C SER A 115 16.11 9.89 9.36
N ILE A 116 16.58 11.14 9.49
CA ILE A 116 16.60 12.11 8.39
C ILE A 116 18.03 12.18 7.82
N PRO A 117 18.24 11.93 6.51
CA PRO A 117 19.53 12.14 5.88
C PRO A 117 19.99 13.60 6.06
N LYS A 118 21.30 13.82 6.28
CA LYS A 118 21.89 15.17 6.26
C LYS A 118 21.75 15.83 4.89
N ARG A 119 21.81 15.03 3.83
CA ARG A 119 21.73 15.50 2.46
C ARG A 119 21.10 14.46 1.54
N VAL A 120 20.33 14.95 0.58
CA VAL A 120 19.85 14.18 -0.58
C VAL A 120 20.40 14.85 -1.84
N VAL A 121 21.06 14.07 -2.69
CA VAL A 121 21.66 14.52 -3.95
C VAL A 121 20.92 13.83 -5.08
N VAL A 122 20.35 14.61 -6.00
CA VAL A 122 19.74 14.11 -7.23
C VAL A 122 20.70 14.41 -8.37
N SER A 123 21.19 13.35 -9.01
CA SER A 123 21.98 13.44 -10.24
C SER A 123 21.07 13.24 -11.45
N ASP A 124 21.46 13.83 -12.57
CA ASP A 124 20.79 13.70 -13.88
C ASP A 124 19.45 14.46 -13.97
N SER A 125 18.39 13.79 -14.41
CA SER A 125 17.09 14.43 -14.65
C SER A 125 16.44 14.89 -13.34
N LYS A 126 15.78 16.06 -13.39
CA LYS A 126 15.08 16.61 -12.22
C LYS A 126 13.91 15.72 -11.84
N ILE A 127 13.90 15.23 -10.59
CA ILE A 127 12.75 14.55 -10.00
C ILE A 127 11.73 15.59 -9.56
N VAL A 128 10.49 15.45 -10.03
CA VAL A 128 9.38 16.34 -9.63
C VAL A 128 8.92 15.96 -8.23
N LYS A 129 8.53 16.96 -7.43
CA LYS A 129 7.86 16.74 -6.14
C LYS A 129 6.36 16.80 -6.34
N ILE A 130 5.61 15.78 -5.90
CA ILE A 130 4.17 15.69 -6.10
C ILE A 130 3.49 15.15 -4.84
N GLY A 131 2.34 15.73 -4.51
CA GLY A 131 1.35 15.11 -3.61
C GLY A 131 1.77 14.91 -2.16
N ARG A 132 0.87 14.25 -1.43
CA ARG A 132 0.94 14.02 0.02
C ARG A 132 0.84 12.52 0.29
N LEU A 133 1.73 12.01 1.12
CA LEU A 133 1.70 10.62 1.57
C LEU A 133 0.41 10.36 2.35
N CYS A 134 -0.18 9.18 2.16
CA CYS A 134 -1.22 8.66 3.03
C CYS A 134 -0.90 7.23 3.49
N ILE A 135 -0.83 7.02 4.81
CA ILE A 135 -0.60 5.69 5.39
C ILE A 135 -1.93 4.97 5.56
N ARG A 136 -2.05 3.75 5.05
CA ARG A 136 -3.31 2.99 5.07
C ARG A 136 -3.22 1.65 5.81
N HIS A 137 -2.20 1.49 6.63
CA HIS A 137 -1.86 0.25 7.32
C HIS A 137 -3.10 -0.50 7.88
N PRO A 138 -3.25 -1.81 7.62
CA PRO A 138 -2.27 -2.69 6.95
C PRO A 138 -2.21 -2.52 5.41
N LEU A 139 -3.19 -1.85 4.81
CA LEU A 139 -3.22 -1.63 3.36
C LEU A 139 -2.05 -0.76 2.86
N PRO A 140 -1.71 -0.86 1.55
CA PRO A 140 -0.65 -0.08 0.93
C PRO A 140 -0.84 1.43 1.13
N ALA A 141 0.25 2.10 1.46
CA ALA A 141 0.31 3.54 1.46
C ALA A 141 0.19 4.06 0.02
N VAL A 142 -0.39 5.24 -0.12
CA VAL A 142 -0.66 5.88 -1.41
C VAL A 142 -0.23 7.34 -1.37
N VAL A 143 -0.17 7.99 -2.53
CA VAL A 143 0.08 9.42 -2.62
C VAL A 143 -1.12 10.11 -3.25
N PHE A 144 -1.70 11.08 -2.55
CA PHE A 144 -2.76 11.91 -3.10
C PHE A 144 -2.18 13.18 -3.71
N SER A 145 -2.69 13.60 -4.86
CA SER A 145 -2.24 14.81 -5.55
C SER A 145 -3.39 15.56 -6.20
N ASP A 146 -3.16 16.84 -6.46
CA ASP A 146 -4.07 17.73 -7.20
C ASP A 146 -3.86 17.65 -8.72
N SER A 147 -2.80 16.97 -9.15
CA SER A 147 -2.36 16.87 -10.52
C SER A 147 -1.90 15.44 -10.85
N TYR A 148 -2.06 15.07 -12.12
CA TYR A 148 -1.58 13.78 -12.62
C TYR A 148 -0.06 13.83 -12.78
N PRO A 149 0.70 12.83 -12.30
CA PRO A 149 2.15 12.85 -12.37
C PRO A 149 2.65 12.76 -13.81
N SER A 150 3.67 13.56 -14.16
CA SER A 150 4.25 13.59 -15.51
C SER A 150 5.07 12.34 -15.85
N ASP A 151 5.59 11.67 -14.83
CA ASP A 151 6.46 10.50 -14.93
C ASP A 151 6.00 9.37 -14.00
N ASN A 152 6.55 8.18 -14.22
CA ASN A 152 6.28 7.00 -13.41
C ASN A 152 7.08 6.98 -12.10
N PHE A 153 7.81 8.04 -11.78
CA PHE A 153 8.43 8.22 -10.47
C PHE A 153 8.49 9.70 -10.11
N PHE A 154 8.41 9.98 -8.81
CA PHE A 154 8.47 11.33 -8.28
C PHE A 154 8.81 11.29 -6.78
N GLU A 155 9.26 12.42 -6.24
CA GLU A 155 9.41 12.62 -4.80
C GLU A 155 8.05 13.02 -4.21
N VAL A 156 7.69 12.47 -3.06
CA VAL A 156 6.47 12.86 -2.34
C VAL A 156 6.69 14.24 -1.71
N SER A 157 5.86 15.23 -2.04
CA SER A 157 6.09 16.61 -1.58
C SER A 157 5.91 16.77 -0.07
N ASP A 158 4.92 16.08 0.48
CA ASP A 158 4.57 16.15 1.89
C ASP A 158 4.46 14.76 2.50
N THR A 159 5.36 14.48 3.43
CA THR A 159 5.36 13.28 4.26
C THR A 159 5.06 13.61 5.72
N PHE A 160 4.95 14.89 6.09
CA PHE A 160 4.85 15.33 7.48
C PHE A 160 3.50 14.96 8.09
N ASP A 161 2.39 15.22 7.40
CA ASP A 161 1.06 14.95 7.97
C ASP A 161 0.83 13.45 8.16
N ALA A 162 1.42 12.63 7.29
CA ALA A 162 1.43 11.19 7.45
C ALA A 162 2.39 10.71 8.56
N LEU A 163 3.64 11.19 8.63
CA LEU A 163 4.68 10.60 9.48
C LEU A 163 4.92 11.34 10.81
N GLY A 164 4.50 12.59 10.94
CA GLY A 164 4.90 13.52 12.02
C GLY A 164 6.30 14.11 11.84
N PHE A 165 6.98 13.85 10.73
CA PHE A 165 8.28 14.42 10.36
C PHE A 165 8.48 14.41 8.85
N HIS A 166 9.32 15.32 8.34
CA HIS A 166 9.71 15.32 6.94
C HIS A 166 10.78 14.26 6.70
N LEU A 167 10.46 13.28 5.86
CA LEU A 167 11.40 12.33 5.28
C LEU A 167 11.31 12.43 3.76
N PRO A 168 12.43 12.64 3.04
CA PRO A 168 12.44 12.52 1.58
C PRO A 168 12.06 11.10 1.20
N MET A 169 10.92 10.93 0.53
CA MET A 169 10.44 9.65 0.05
C MET A 169 10.10 9.79 -1.42
N PHE A 170 10.29 8.72 -2.17
CA PHE A 170 9.99 8.67 -3.58
C PHE A 170 8.99 7.56 -3.85
N ILE A 171 8.28 7.62 -4.96
CA ILE A 171 7.42 6.52 -5.40
C ILE A 171 7.84 6.07 -6.79
N THR A 172 7.93 4.75 -6.98
CA THR A 172 7.84 4.14 -8.30
C THR A 172 6.36 3.88 -8.56
N ASN A 173 5.73 4.79 -9.29
CA ASN A 173 4.29 4.82 -9.55
C ASN A 173 3.89 3.68 -10.49
N ALA A 174 2.96 2.85 -10.05
CA ALA A 174 2.38 1.77 -10.83
C ALA A 174 1.12 2.23 -11.56
N THR A 175 0.21 2.92 -10.85
CA THR A 175 -1.06 3.40 -11.39
C THR A 175 -1.42 4.74 -10.77
N THR A 176 -2.05 5.63 -11.55
CA THR A 176 -2.71 6.82 -11.01
C THR A 176 -4.15 6.88 -11.46
N THR A 177 -5.06 7.03 -10.50
CA THR A 177 -6.50 7.07 -10.73
C THR A 177 -7.05 8.41 -10.27
N GLN A 178 -7.96 9.00 -11.04
CA GLN A 178 -8.71 10.17 -10.61
C GLN A 178 -9.89 9.74 -9.74
N LEU A 179 -9.95 10.22 -8.50
CA LEU A 179 -11.04 9.92 -7.55
C LEU A 179 -12.16 10.96 -7.62
N ALA A 180 -11.80 12.22 -7.86
CA ALA A 180 -12.72 13.33 -8.03
C ALA A 180 -12.06 14.43 -8.89
N ASP A 181 -12.79 15.49 -9.21
CA ASP A 181 -12.24 16.65 -9.90
C ASP A 181 -11.10 17.26 -9.08
N GLY A 182 -9.90 17.26 -9.66
CA GLY A 182 -8.68 17.75 -8.99
C GLY A 182 -8.18 16.88 -7.84
N LEU A 183 -8.59 15.61 -7.76
CA LEU A 183 -8.05 14.66 -6.79
C LEU A 183 -7.63 13.36 -7.48
N PHE A 184 -6.33 13.10 -7.45
CA PHE A 184 -5.70 11.89 -7.97
C PHE A 184 -5.11 11.08 -6.83
N VAL A 185 -5.06 9.76 -7.01
CA VAL A 185 -4.31 8.86 -6.15
C VAL A 185 -3.32 8.06 -6.98
N SER A 186 -2.06 8.07 -6.56
CA SER A 186 -0.99 7.27 -7.10
C SER A 186 -0.69 6.09 -6.18
N THR A 187 -0.66 4.88 -6.75
CA THR A 187 -0.29 3.64 -6.07
C THR A 187 0.98 3.08 -6.69
N GLY A 188 1.80 2.39 -5.89
CA GLY A 188 3.11 1.93 -6.34
C GLY A 188 3.99 1.46 -5.19
N VAL A 189 5.30 1.48 -5.41
CA VAL A 189 6.30 1.13 -4.39
C VAL A 189 6.95 2.40 -3.87
N LEU A 190 6.84 2.64 -2.56
CA LEU A 190 7.52 3.77 -1.91
C LEU A 190 8.98 3.44 -1.67
N GLN A 191 9.88 4.26 -2.19
CA GLN A 191 11.31 4.15 -1.97
C GLN A 191 11.69 5.02 -0.77
N ILE A 192 12.14 4.38 0.30
CA ILE A 192 12.43 5.01 1.59
C ILE A 192 13.94 4.98 1.85
N PRO A 193 14.61 6.12 2.01
CA PRO A 193 15.99 6.14 2.45
C PRO A 193 16.10 5.70 3.91
N VAL A 194 17.02 4.79 4.21
CA VAL A 194 17.26 4.28 5.58
C VAL A 194 18.75 4.23 5.93
N PRO A 195 19.17 4.51 7.18
CA PRO A 195 20.59 4.59 7.53
C PRO A 195 21.31 3.24 7.49
N ASN A 196 20.57 2.14 7.64
CA ASN A 196 21.08 0.78 7.67
C ASN A 196 19.91 -0.23 7.47
N PRO A 197 20.20 -1.52 7.24
CA PRO A 197 19.16 -2.54 7.01
C PRO A 197 18.17 -2.65 8.17
N ARG A 198 18.65 -2.59 9.43
CA ARG A 198 17.81 -2.72 10.63
C ARG A 198 16.72 -1.64 10.68
N ALA A 199 17.07 -0.39 10.39
CA ALA A 199 16.09 0.70 10.30
C ALA A 199 15.11 0.47 9.13
N GLY A 200 15.54 -0.19 8.06
CA GLY A 200 14.68 -0.56 6.93
C GLY A 200 13.65 -1.64 7.23
N ASP A 201 13.98 -2.60 8.09
CA ASP A 201 13.05 -3.65 8.51
C ASP A 201 11.86 -3.05 9.27
N GLU A 202 12.11 -2.07 10.14
CA GLU A 202 11.06 -1.41 10.94
C GLU A 202 10.00 -0.72 10.07
N TRP A 203 10.39 -0.15 8.92
CA TRP A 203 9.45 0.47 7.97
C TRP A 203 8.42 -0.50 7.40
N GLY A 204 8.70 -1.80 7.39
CA GLY A 204 7.79 -2.82 6.86
C GLY A 204 6.50 -2.93 7.66
N SER A 205 6.58 -2.63 8.96
CA SER A 205 5.41 -2.60 9.84
C SER A 205 4.52 -1.36 9.66
N VAL A 206 4.99 -0.33 8.95
CA VAL A 206 4.26 0.94 8.75
C VAL A 206 3.82 1.14 7.31
N ILE A 207 4.73 0.89 6.36
CA ILE A 207 4.49 1.03 4.92
C ILE A 207 4.92 -0.27 4.26
N GLN A 208 3.99 -1.19 4.09
CA GLN A 208 4.30 -2.53 3.59
C GLN A 208 4.74 -2.48 2.11
N ASN A 209 4.10 -1.66 1.28
CA ASN A 209 4.44 -1.45 -0.14
C ASN A 209 5.66 -0.52 -0.33
N SER A 210 6.71 -0.72 0.46
CA SER A 210 7.94 0.04 0.35
C SER A 210 9.14 -0.80 -0.07
N SER A 211 10.13 -0.15 -0.66
CA SER A 211 11.48 -0.64 -0.84
C SER A 211 12.43 0.34 -0.17
N ARG A 212 13.51 -0.16 0.42
CA ARG A 212 14.40 0.62 1.28
C ARG A 212 15.78 0.68 0.64
N PHE A 213 16.40 1.85 0.66
CA PHE A 213 17.74 2.04 0.12
C PHE A 213 18.62 2.80 1.10
N ILE A 214 19.90 2.42 1.17
CA ILE A 214 20.83 2.99 2.17
C ILE A 214 21.61 4.16 1.61
N SER A 215 22.22 3.99 0.43
CA SER A 215 23.15 4.96 -0.13
C SER A 215 22.60 5.63 -1.36
N SER A 216 21.99 4.86 -2.26
CA SER A 216 21.42 5.39 -3.49
C SER A 216 20.34 4.48 -4.06
N ILE A 217 19.55 5.06 -4.96
CA ILE A 217 18.60 4.37 -5.81
C ILE A 217 18.60 5.04 -7.18
N GLU A 218 18.49 4.23 -8.23
CA GLU A 218 18.33 4.71 -9.60
C GLU A 218 16.88 4.52 -10.07
N PHE A 219 16.32 5.57 -10.65
CA PHE A 219 15.01 5.57 -11.28
C PHE A 219 15.18 5.60 -12.79
N TYR A 220 14.36 4.83 -13.50
CA TYR A 220 14.33 4.83 -14.96
C TYR A 220 13.01 5.42 -15.44
N GLY A 221 13.09 6.51 -16.19
CA GLY A 221 11.96 7.20 -16.80
C GLY A 221 12.03 7.20 -18.32
N LYS A 222 11.00 7.79 -18.94
CA LYS A 222 10.96 7.99 -20.40
C LYS A 222 12.10 8.89 -20.90
N ASN A 223 12.60 9.77 -20.04
CA ASN A 223 13.61 10.79 -20.37
C ASN A 223 15.04 10.39 -19.93
N GLY A 224 15.27 9.13 -19.56
CA GLY A 224 16.56 8.64 -19.05
C GLY A 224 16.48 8.19 -17.60
N SER A 225 17.63 8.06 -16.95
CA SER A 225 17.70 7.71 -15.54
C SER A 225 17.89 8.93 -14.63
N SER A 226 17.58 8.75 -13.36
CA SER A 226 17.85 9.72 -12.29
C SER A 226 18.35 8.97 -11.08
N THR A 227 19.51 9.36 -10.56
CA THR A 227 20.07 8.74 -9.36
C THR A 227 19.83 9.64 -8.16
N VAL A 228 19.23 9.07 -7.12
CA VAL A 228 19.15 9.71 -5.81
C VAL A 228 20.19 9.08 -4.91
N SER A 229 21.04 9.90 -4.31
CA SER A 229 22.02 9.51 -3.30
C SER A 229 21.74 10.21 -1.98
N VAL A 230 21.98 9.53 -0.87
CA VAL A 230 21.75 10.08 0.48
C VAL A 230 23.02 10.02 1.33
N GLU A 231 23.21 11.07 2.13
CA GLU A 231 24.31 11.19 3.09
C GLU A 231 23.70 11.26 4.50
N TRP A 232 24.14 10.38 5.41
CA TRP A 232 23.65 10.24 6.79
C TRP A 232 24.49 11.00 7.82
#